data_AF-A0A9D3B6X5-F1
#
_entry.id   AF-A0A9D3B6X5-F1
#
_cell.length_a   1.000
_cell.length_b   1.000
_cell.length_c   1.000
_cell.angle_alpha   90.00
_cell.angle_beta   90.00
_cell.angle_gamma   90.00
#
_symmetry.space_group_name_H-M   'P 1'
#
loop_
_entity.id
_entity.type
_entity.pdbx_description
1 polymer ?
#
loop_
_entity_poly.entity_id
_entity_poly.type
_entity_poly.pdbx_seq_one_letter_code
_entity_poly.pdbx_strand_id
1 'polypeptide(L)'
;MAIAKETKNFIDSLIDYYISEAASYKQIAESYVPEINSVADTAFGIISGCVYSGFLQAYQNQEKTPDLEDIKEFNKILKDRAPLIKKAILEDPDSTKKDTSEE
;
A
#
# COMPACT_ATOMS: atom_id res chain seq x y z
N MET A 1 3.46 -23.22 -2.97
CA MET A 1 4.77 -22.98 -2.32
C MET A 1 4.70 -21.68 -1.54
N ALA A 2 5.65 -21.40 -0.65
CA ALA A 2 5.77 -20.08 -0.01
C ALA A 2 6.51 -19.11 -0.96
N ILE A 3 6.17 -17.82 -0.91
CA ILE A 3 6.80 -16.76 -1.70
C ILE A 3 8.30 -16.74 -1.40
N ALA A 4 9.12 -16.67 -2.45
CA ALA A 4 10.57 -16.56 -2.35
C ALA A 4 10.99 -15.31 -1.54
N LYS A 5 12.13 -15.40 -0.85
CA LYS A 5 12.60 -14.32 0.04
C LYS A 5 12.80 -13.00 -0.70
N GLU A 6 13.32 -13.07 -1.91
CA GLU A 6 13.57 -11.92 -2.78
C GLU A 6 12.26 -11.22 -3.13
N THR A 7 11.23 -11.99 -3.48
CA THR A 7 9.89 -11.46 -3.79
C THR A 7 9.21 -10.90 -2.55
N LYS A 8 9.40 -11.49 -1.37
CA LYS A 8 8.92 -10.92 -0.10
C LYS A 8 9.54 -9.55 0.19
N ASN A 9 10.86 -9.46 0.13
CA ASN A 9 11.57 -8.19 0.35
C ASN A 9 11.12 -7.11 -0.64
N PHE A 10 10.87 -7.51 -1.89
CA PHE A 10 10.31 -6.61 -2.91
C PHE A 10 8.91 -6.13 -2.52
N ILE A 11 8.00 -7.02 -2.10
CA ILE A 11 6.66 -6.65 -1.64
C ILE A 11 6.74 -5.70 -0.44
N ASP A 12 7.59 -5.99 0.54
CA ASP A 12 7.77 -5.14 1.73
C ASP A 12 8.22 -3.72 1.32
N SER A 13 9.22 -3.63 0.45
CA SER A 13 9.72 -2.36 -0.09
C SER A 13 8.65 -1.62 -0.90
N LEU A 14 7.83 -2.35 -1.65
CA LEU A 14 6.73 -1.79 -2.42
C LEU A 14 5.64 -1.20 -1.51
N ILE A 15 5.33 -1.89 -0.41
CA ILE A 15 4.40 -1.38 0.61
C ILE A 15 4.97 -0.13 1.28
N ASP A 16 6.24 -0.13 1.68
CA ASP A 16 6.91 1.05 2.27
C ASP A 16 6.86 2.25 1.32
N TYR A 17 7.13 2.02 0.04
CA TYR A 17 7.03 3.05 -1.00
C TYR A 17 5.62 3.65 -1.06
N TYR A 18 4.58 2.83 -1.17
CA TYR A 18 3.22 3.37 -1.26
C TYR A 18 2.73 4.01 0.04
N ILE A 19 3.25 3.60 1.20
CA ILE A 19 3.04 4.29 2.48
C ILE A 19 3.65 5.70 2.42
N SER A 20 4.87 5.86 1.90
CA SER A 20 5.50 7.18 1.79
C SER A 20 4.76 8.13 0.83
N GLU A 21 4.03 7.57 -0.13
CA GLU A 21 3.24 8.31 -1.13
C GLU A 21 1.74 8.38 -0.78
N ALA A 22 1.34 8.01 0.45
CA ALA A 22 -0.07 7.89 0.85
C ALA A 22 -0.89 9.18 0.63
N ALA A 23 -0.27 10.36 0.79
CA ALA A 23 -0.90 11.65 0.54
C ALA A 23 -1.33 11.81 -0.93
N SER A 24 -0.50 11.38 -1.88
CA SER A 24 -0.80 11.40 -3.31
C SER A 24 -2.02 10.51 -3.62
N TYR A 25 -2.12 9.33 -3.00
CA TYR A 25 -3.26 8.43 -3.17
C TYR A 25 -4.55 8.96 -2.54
N LYS A 26 -4.45 9.66 -1.41
CA LYS A 26 -5.57 10.37 -0.81
C LYS A 26 -6.12 11.45 -1.76
N GLN A 27 -5.24 12.27 -2.34
CA GLN A 27 -5.65 13.30 -3.32
C GLN A 27 -6.32 12.68 -4.56
N ILE A 28 -5.80 11.55 -5.05
CA ILE A 28 -6.46 10.82 -6.14
C ILE A 28 -7.86 10.36 -5.71
N ALA A 29 -8.00 9.78 -4.52
CA ALA A 29 -9.29 9.34 -4.00
C ALA A 29 -10.29 10.52 -3.85
N GLU A 30 -9.84 11.70 -3.43
CA GLU A 30 -10.68 12.91 -3.32
C GLU A 30 -11.32 13.31 -4.66
N SER A 31 -10.65 13.05 -5.79
CA SER A 31 -11.19 13.36 -7.13
C SER A 31 -12.42 12.53 -7.53
N TYR A 32 -12.70 11.44 -6.81
CA TYR A 32 -13.86 10.57 -7.02
C TYR A 32 -15.02 10.88 -6.08
N VAL A 33 -15.01 12.02 -5.39
CA VAL A 33 -16.18 12.51 -4.66
C VAL A 33 -17.11 13.21 -5.67
N PRO A 34 -18.42 12.87 -5.74
CA PRO A 34 -19.21 12.15 -4.73
C PRO A 34 -19.43 10.64 -4.98
N GLU A 35 -18.76 10.01 -5.95
CA GLU A 35 -18.94 8.59 -6.29
C GLU A 35 -18.50 7.63 -5.17
N ILE A 36 -17.65 8.08 -4.25
CA ILE A 36 -17.15 7.30 -3.12
C ILE A 36 -17.72 7.75 -1.77
N ASN A 37 -17.88 6.80 -0.84
CA ASN A 37 -18.36 7.08 0.51
C ASN A 37 -17.24 7.46 1.50
N SER A 38 -15.98 7.11 1.20
CA SER A 38 -14.85 7.30 2.10
C SER A 38 -13.55 7.45 1.31
N VAL A 39 -12.97 8.66 1.33
CA VAL A 39 -11.66 8.95 0.71
C VAL A 39 -10.58 8.02 1.25
N ALA A 40 -10.56 7.81 2.57
CA ALA A 40 -9.52 7.00 3.21
C ALA A 40 -9.60 5.52 2.80
N ASP A 41 -10.80 4.94 2.73
CA ASP A 41 -10.95 3.54 2.32
C ASP A 41 -10.72 3.36 0.81
N THR A 42 -11.09 4.35 -0.01
CA THR A 42 -10.75 4.37 -1.44
C THR A 42 -9.24 4.45 -1.65
N ALA A 43 -8.54 5.36 -0.96
CA ALA A 43 -7.08 5.46 -1.03
C ALA A 43 -6.38 4.18 -0.58
N PHE A 44 -6.88 3.56 0.50
CA PHE A 44 -6.41 2.24 0.96
C PHE A 44 -6.59 1.16 -0.11
N GLY A 45 -7.75 1.15 -0.78
CA GLY A 45 -8.03 0.25 -1.90
C GLY A 45 -7.09 0.46 -3.09
N ILE A 46 -6.82 1.71 -3.45
CA ILE A 46 -5.87 2.06 -4.53
C ILE A 46 -4.47 1.53 -4.18
N ILE A 47 -3.94 1.85 -3.00
CA ILE A 47 -2.62 1.38 -2.56
C ILE A 47 -2.57 -0.15 -2.56
N SER A 48 -3.57 -0.81 -1.98
CA SER A 48 -3.65 -2.28 -1.94
C SER A 48 -3.66 -2.90 -3.34
N GLY A 49 -4.40 -2.29 -4.27
CA GLY A 49 -4.45 -2.71 -5.67
C GLY A 49 -3.13 -2.51 -6.40
N CYS A 50 -2.42 -1.41 -6.14
CA CYS A 50 -1.09 -1.15 -6.69
C CYS A 50 -0.05 -2.15 -6.17
N VAL A 51 -0.05 -2.44 -4.87
CA VAL A 51 0.82 -3.47 -4.26
C VAL A 51 0.55 -4.84 -4.89
N TYR A 52 -0.72 -5.22 -5.05
CA TYR A 52 -1.09 -6.50 -5.69
C TYR A 52 -0.64 -6.56 -7.15
N SER A 53 -0.80 -5.48 -7.90
CA SER A 53 -0.35 -5.40 -9.29
C SER A 53 1.17 -5.54 -9.39
N GLY A 54 1.94 -4.89 -8.50
CA GLY A 54 3.39 -5.06 -8.44
C GLY A 54 3.82 -6.47 -8.05
N PHE A 55 3.10 -7.12 -7.13
CA PHE A 55 3.30 -8.54 -6.81
C PHE A 55 3.11 -9.43 -8.05
N LEU A 56 2.02 -9.25 -8.81
CA LEU A 56 1.80 -10.02 -10.05
C LEU A 56 2.90 -9.73 -11.08
N GLN A 57 3.32 -8.48 -11.22
CA GLN A 57 4.40 -8.10 -12.13
C GLN A 57 5.73 -8.77 -11.76
N ALA A 58 6.04 -8.90 -10.46
CA ALA A 58 7.25 -9.59 -10.01
C ALA A 58 7.27 -11.09 -10.37
N TYR A 59 6.10 -11.74 -10.40
CA TYR A 59 5.97 -13.11 -10.90
C TYR A 59 6.08 -13.17 -12.42
N GLN A 60 5.42 -12.25 -13.13
CA GLN A 60 5.49 -12.18 -14.60
C GLN A 60 6.92 -11.96 -15.10
N ASN A 61 7.71 -11.12 -14.43
CA ASN A 61 9.12 -10.88 -14.75
C ASN A 61 10.01 -12.13 -14.59
N GLN A 62 9.54 -13.13 -13.83
CA GLN A 62 10.19 -14.43 -13.67
C GLN A 62 9.58 -15.52 -14.57
N GLU A 63 8.69 -15.13 -15.50
CA GLU A 63 7.91 -16.06 -16.34
C GLU A 63 7.08 -17.06 -15.51
N LYS A 64 6.61 -16.63 -14.34
CA LYS A 64 5.82 -17.44 -13.40
C LYS A 64 4.44 -16.84 -13.18
N THR A 65 3.54 -17.69 -12.71
CA THR A 65 2.24 -17.28 -12.15
C THR A 65 2.19 -17.70 -10.68
N PRO A 66 1.66 -16.83 -9.78
CA PRO A 66 1.54 -17.18 -8.37
C PRO A 66 0.48 -18.28 -8.18
N ASP A 67 0.77 -19.21 -7.30
CA ASP A 67 -0.17 -20.25 -6.90
C ASP A 67 -1.08 -19.79 -5.74
N LEU A 68 -2.00 -20.66 -5.30
CA LEU A 68 -2.93 -20.32 -4.22
C LEU A 68 -2.22 -20.05 -2.87
N GLU A 69 -1.10 -20.70 -2.60
CA GLU A 69 -0.33 -20.49 -1.37
C GLU A 69 0.41 -19.16 -1.42
N ASP A 70 1.00 -18.82 -2.57
CA ASP A 70 1.61 -17.51 -2.81
C ASP A 70 0.61 -16.38 -2.57
N ILE A 71 -0.60 -16.50 -3.11
CA ILE A 71 -1.67 -15.50 -2.92
C ILE A 71 -2.08 -15.40 -1.45
N LYS A 72 -2.19 -16.53 -0.73
CA LYS A 72 -2.52 -16.52 0.71
C LYS A 72 -1.44 -15.82 1.52
N GLU A 73 -0.18 -16.07 1.22
CA GLU A 73 0.93 -15.43 1.91
C GLU A 73 1.03 -13.94 1.60
N PHE A 74 0.83 -13.54 0.34
CA PHE A 74 0.72 -12.13 -0.04
C PHE A 74 -0.37 -11.41 0.76
N ASN A 75 -1.57 -12.01 0.82
CA ASN A 75 -2.69 -11.43 1.58
C ASN A 75 -2.37 -11.30 3.06
N LYS A 76 -1.60 -12.23 3.63
CA LYS A 76 -1.14 -12.13 5.01
C LYS A 76 -0.20 -10.94 5.20
N ILE A 77 0.80 -10.78 4.34
CA ILE A 77 1.73 -9.63 4.37
C ILE A 77 0.95 -8.32 4.30
N LEU A 78 0.05 -8.19 3.32
CA LEU A 78 -0.74 -6.98 3.14
C LEU A 78 -1.65 -6.69 4.34
N LYS A 79 -2.28 -7.73 4.91
CA LYS A 79 -3.13 -7.60 6.11
C LYS A 79 -2.33 -7.16 7.33
N ASP A 80 -1.14 -7.70 7.53
CA ASP A 80 -0.26 -7.34 8.64
C ASP A 80 0.22 -5.88 8.54
N ARG A 81 0.34 -5.36 7.31
CA ARG A 81 0.77 -3.99 7.01
C ARG A 81 -0.39 -3.00 6.87
N ALA A 82 -1.63 -3.47 6.75
CA ALA A 82 -2.82 -2.64 6.56
C ALA A 82 -2.99 -1.52 7.60
N PRO A 83 -2.72 -1.72 8.91
CA PRO A 83 -2.80 -0.64 9.89
C PRO A 83 -1.83 0.52 9.60
N LEU A 84 -0.63 0.22 9.09
CA LEU A 84 0.38 1.24 8.75
C LEU A 84 -0.04 2.03 7.52
N ILE A 85 -0.56 1.35 6.50
CA ILE A 85 -1.12 1.99 5.30
C ILE A 85 -2.25 2.94 5.69
N LYS A 86 -3.21 2.45 6.49
CA LYS A 86 -4.35 3.26 6.92
C LYS A 86 -3.92 4.45 7.77
N LYS A 87 -2.94 4.26 8.66
CA LYS A 87 -2.35 5.33 9.44
C LYS A 87 -1.74 6.42 8.54
N ALA A 88 -0.91 6.06 7.57
CA ALA A 88 -0.26 7.02 6.68
C ALA A 88 -1.25 7.81 5.78
N ILE A 89 -2.39 7.21 5.42
CA ILE A 89 -3.46 7.92 4.69
C ILE A 89 -4.17 8.95 5.59
N LEU A 90 -4.37 8.61 6.85
CA LEU A 90 -5.09 9.45 7.82
C LEU A 90 -4.20 10.54 8.42
N GLU A 91 -2.90 10.29 8.53
CA GLU A 91 -1.92 11.27 8.99
C GLU A 91 -1.78 12.38 7.94
N ASP A 92 -2.04 13.61 8.40
CA ASP A 92 -1.90 14.79 7.56
C ASP A 92 -0.41 15.13 7.42
N PRO A 93 0.14 15.29 6.20
CA PRO A 93 1.55 15.64 6.01
C PRO A 93 1.94 16.99 6.66
N ASP A 94 0.97 17.83 7.06
CA ASP A 94 1.22 19.08 7.79
C ASP A 94 1.32 18.92 9.33
N SER A 95 0.96 17.76 9.89
CA SER A 95 0.95 17.56 11.35
C SER A 95 2.34 17.40 11.98
N THR A 96 3.38 17.13 11.21
CA THR A 96 4.78 16.99 11.68
C THR A 96 5.58 18.29 11.67
N LYS A 97 5.04 19.41 11.17
CA LYS A 97 5.72 20.73 11.18
C LYS A 97 5.38 21.63 12.37
N LYS A 98 4.49 21.23 13.28
CA LYS A 98 4.03 22.08 14.39
C LYS A 98 4.84 22.01 15.69
N ASP A 99 5.86 21.15 15.78
CA ASP A 99 6.63 20.93 17.02
C ASP A 99 8.05 21.56 17.00
N THR A 100 8.35 22.49 16.09
CA THR A 100 9.70 23.11 16.00
C THR A 100 9.68 24.63 15.95
N SER A 101 8.66 25.29 16.51
CA SER A 101 8.60 26.75 16.56
C SER A 101 7.98 27.27 17.84
N GLU A 102 8.50 26.84 18.99
CA GLU A 102 8.39 27.58 20.25
C GLU A 102 9.72 27.46 21.01
N GLU A 103 10.71 28.29 20.64
CA GLU A 103 11.68 28.88 21.58
C GLU A 103 12.19 30.23 21.04
#